data_AF-A0A7W0H5F3-F1
#
_entry.id   AF-A0A7W0H5F3-F1
#
_cell.length_a   1.000
_cell.length_b   1.000
_cell.length_c   1.000
_cell.angle_alpha   90.00
_cell.angle_beta   90.00
_cell.angle_gamma   90.00
#
_symmetry.space_group_name_H-M   'P 1'
#
loop_
_entity.id
_entity.type
_entity.pdbx_description
1 polymer ?
#
loop_
_entity_poly.entity_id
_entity_poly.type
_entity_poly.pdbx_seq_one_letter_code
_entity_poly.pdbx_strand_id
1 'polypeptide(L)'
;VVRTAGASGGAYETRDGERAGWEATPLPGPVSDLYGCGDSFAAGLTYGLGAELPIAQALNLAARCGAACATGRGPFEGQLRGV
;
A
#
# COMPACT_ATOMS: atom_id res chain seq x y z
N VAL A 1 11.78 8.26 2.68
CA VAL A 1 10.77 8.81 1.75
C VAL A 1 10.14 7.64 1.00
N VAL A 2 8.83 7.66 0.78
CA VAL A 2 8.10 6.66 -0.01
C VAL A 2 7.30 7.38 -1.09
N ARG A 3 7.38 6.91 -2.33
CA ARG A 3 6.70 7.50 -3.50
C ARG A 3 5.87 6.43 -4.20
N THR A 4 4.54 6.58 -4.18
CA THR A 4 3.62 5.68 -4.87
C THR A 4 3.48 6.03 -6.33
N ALA A 5 3.41 5.02 -7.20
CA ALA A 5 3.15 5.13 -8.64
C ALA A 5 1.86 4.39 -9.04
N GLY A 6 0.90 4.27 -8.13
CA GLY A 6 -0.39 3.61 -8.37
C GLY A 6 -0.23 2.16 -8.82
N ALA A 7 -0.82 1.82 -9.97
CA ALA A 7 -0.77 0.48 -10.56
C ALA A 7 0.63 0.03 -11.02
N SER A 8 1.63 0.91 -10.96
CA SER A 8 3.04 0.59 -11.25
C SER A 8 3.88 0.37 -9.98
N GLY A 9 3.25 0.30 -8.80
CA GLY A 9 3.97 0.08 -7.54
C GLY A 9 4.53 1.38 -6.97
N GLY A 10 5.85 1.44 -6.75
CA GLY A 10 6.51 2.68 -6.30
C GLY A 10 7.97 2.49 -5.91
N ALA A 11 8.54 3.50 -5.26
CA ALA A 11 9.94 3.49 -4.81
C ALA A 11 10.13 4.15 -3.43
N TYR A 12 11.12 3.67 -2.68
CA TYR A 12 11.49 4.21 -1.37
C TYR A 12 12.96 4.60 -1.29
N GLU A 13 13.26 5.48 -0.34
CA GLU A 13 14.60 5.88 0.06
C GLU A 13 14.67 5.92 1.59
N THR A 14 15.62 5.20 2.19
CA THR A 14 15.84 5.21 3.65
C THR A 14 16.79 6.33 4.05
N ARG A 15 16.92 6.60 5.36
CA ARG A 15 17.88 7.58 5.88
C ARG A 15 19.32 7.22 5.50
N ASP A 16 19.63 5.93 5.43
CA ASP A 16 20.98 5.41 5.19
C ASP A 16 21.34 5.37 3.69
N GLY A 17 20.45 5.90 2.84
CA GLY A 17 20.66 6.02 1.39
C GLY A 17 20.26 4.78 0.59
N GLU A 18 19.67 3.76 1.23
CA GLU A 18 19.10 2.61 0.50
C GLU A 18 17.94 3.08 -0.38
N ARG A 19 17.94 2.65 -1.64
CA ARG A 19 16.91 2.98 -2.62
C ARG A 19 16.48 1.73 -3.37
N ALA A 20 15.19 1.45 -3.37
CA ALA A 20 14.61 0.32 -4.09
C ALA A 20 13.17 0.61 -4.52
N GLY A 21 12.71 -0.18 -5.51
CA GLY A 21 11.33 -0.20 -5.97
C GLY A 21 10.53 -1.32 -5.31
N TRP A 22 9.20 -1.21 -5.34
CA TRP A 22 8.29 -2.32 -5.10
C TRP A 22 7.29 -2.41 -6.24
N GLU A 23 6.87 -3.63 -6.56
CA GLU A 23 5.86 -3.92 -7.56
C GLU A 23 4.45 -3.64 -7.05
N ALA A 24 3.53 -3.33 -7.95
CA ALA A 24 2.12 -3.27 -7.60
C ALA A 24 1.61 -4.64 -7.13
N THR A 25 0.66 -4.63 -6.19
CA THR A 25 -0.02 -5.86 -5.78
C THR A 25 -1.23 -6.11 -6.70
N PRO A 26 -1.57 -7.38 -6.98
CA PRO A 26 -2.82 -7.71 -7.64
C PRO A 26 -4.03 -7.16 -6.87
N LEU A 27 -5.06 -6.74 -7.62
CA LEU A 27 -6.33 -6.34 -7.02
C LEU A 27 -7.11 -7.58 -6.56
N PRO A 28 -7.78 -7.55 -5.40
CA PRO A 28 -8.62 -8.65 -4.94
C PRO A 28 -9.95 -8.76 -5.70
N GLY A 29 -10.25 -7.82 -6.60
CA GLY A 29 -11.48 -7.74 -7.38
C GLY A 29 -11.40 -6.63 -8.44
N PRO A 30 -12.49 -6.38 -9.18
CA PRO A 30 -12.54 -5.27 -10.13
C PRO A 30 -12.41 -3.92 -9.44
N VAL A 31 -11.83 -2.93 -10.13
CA VAL A 31 -11.76 -1.55 -9.63
C VAL A 31 -13.16 -0.98 -9.53
N SER A 32 -13.50 -0.41 -8.36
CA SER A 32 -14.75 0.30 -8.09
C SER A 32 -14.51 1.80 -7.99
N ASP A 33 -13.57 2.22 -7.14
CA ASP A 33 -13.25 3.62 -6.85
C ASP A 33 -11.79 3.73 -6.41
N LEU A 34 -11.08 4.81 -6.77
CA LEU A 34 -9.69 5.04 -6.37
C LEU A 34 -9.55 6.00 -5.20
N TYR A 35 -10.64 6.64 -4.76
CA TYR A 35 -10.64 7.56 -3.64
C TYR A 35 -10.24 6.85 -2.34
N GLY A 36 -9.24 7.39 -1.64
CA GLY A 36 -8.73 6.84 -0.38
C GLY A 36 -7.72 5.70 -0.51
N CYS A 37 -7.33 5.29 -1.73
CA CYS A 37 -6.30 4.26 -1.92
C CYS A 37 -4.93 4.68 -1.35
N GLY A 38 -4.57 5.96 -1.54
CA GLY A 38 -3.33 6.52 -1.00
C GLY A 38 -3.33 6.61 0.53
N ASP A 39 -4.46 7.02 1.12
CA ASP A 39 -4.62 7.08 2.58
C ASP A 39 -4.57 5.67 3.19
N SER A 40 -5.22 4.70 2.54
CA SER A 40 -5.17 3.28 2.93
C SER A 40 -3.76 2.71 2.84
N PHE A 41 -3.01 3.08 1.79
CA PHE A 41 -1.58 2.74 1.69
C PHE A 41 -0.78 3.35 2.84
N ALA A 42 -0.94 4.65 3.11
CA ALA A 42 -0.22 5.34 4.17
C ALA A 42 -0.54 4.74 5.56
N ALA A 43 -1.79 4.37 5.82
CA ALA A 43 -2.21 3.68 7.03
C ALA A 43 -1.54 2.31 7.17
N GLY A 44 -1.56 1.49 6.11
CA GLY A 44 -0.89 0.17 6.10
C GLY A 44 0.62 0.26 6.31
N LEU A 45 1.28 1.24 5.68
CA LEU A 45 2.71 1.48 5.86
C LEU A 45 3.02 1.91 7.29
N THR A 46 2.24 2.84 7.85
CA THR A 46 2.41 3.34 9.22
C THR A 46 2.26 2.20 10.22
N TYR A 47 1.24 1.35 10.04
CA TYR A 47 1.05 0.16 10.86
C TYR A 47 2.24 -0.79 10.75
N GLY A 48 2.66 -1.15 9.52
CA GLY A 48 3.75 -2.09 9.30
C GLY A 48 5.06 -1.65 9.92
N LEU A 49 5.41 -0.36 9.79
CA LEU A 49 6.60 0.21 10.43
C LEU A 49 6.46 0.25 11.96
N GLY A 50 5.28 0.63 12.48
CA GLY A 50 5.02 0.62 13.93
C GLY A 50 5.03 -0.77 14.56
N ALA A 51 4.77 -1.81 13.76
CA ALA A 51 4.89 -3.22 14.14
C ALA A 51 6.28 -3.81 13.87
N GLU A 52 7.27 -2.96 13.58
CA GLU A 52 8.67 -3.36 13.32
C GLU A 52 8.85 -4.35 12.14
N LEU A 53 7.93 -4.33 11.17
CA LEU A 53 8.11 -5.14 9.96
C LEU A 53 9.29 -4.60 9.13
N PRO A 54 10.04 -5.49 8.44
CA PRO A 54 11.00 -5.08 7.43
C PRO A 54 10.34 -4.19 6.38
N ILE A 55 11.06 -3.18 5.88
CA ILE A 55 10.51 -2.17 4.95
C ILE A 55 9.79 -2.79 3.76
N ALA A 56 10.33 -3.86 3.17
CA ALA A 56 9.72 -4.57 2.05
C ALA A 56 8.35 -5.19 2.43
N GLN A 57 8.23 -5.75 3.63
CA GLN A 57 6.98 -6.32 4.14
C GLN A 57 5.96 -5.23 4.48
N ALA A 58 6.41 -4.11 5.08
CA ALA A 58 5.56 -2.96 5.37
C ALA A 58 5.00 -2.33 4.08
N LEU A 59 5.83 -2.21 3.03
CA LEU A 59 5.40 -1.73 1.71
C LEU A 59 4.43 -2.71 1.03
N ASN A 60 4.66 -4.02 1.15
CA ASN A 60 3.72 -5.02 0.62
C ASN A 60 2.35 -4.92 1.30
N LEU A 61 2.31 -4.80 2.63
CA LEU A 61 1.08 -4.60 3.39
C LEU A 61 0.37 -3.31 2.96
N ALA A 62 1.11 -2.20 2.87
CA ALA A 62 0.59 -0.92 2.40
C ALA A 62 -0.05 -1.01 1.01
N ALA A 63 0.65 -1.66 0.06
CA ALA A 63 0.14 -1.89 -1.29
C ALA A 63 -1.17 -2.69 -1.27
N ARG A 64 -1.25 -3.75 -0.45
CA ARG A 64 -2.47 -4.56 -0.28
C ARG A 64 -3.63 -3.76 0.30
N CYS A 65 -3.38 -2.86 1.25
CA CYS A 65 -4.41 -1.96 1.79
C CYS A 65 -4.97 -1.03 0.70
N GLY A 66 -4.09 -0.38 -0.07
CA GLY A 66 -4.52 0.48 -1.18
C GLY A 66 -5.28 -0.29 -2.27
N ALA A 67 -4.82 -1.49 -2.63
CA ALA A 67 -5.50 -2.35 -3.60
C ALA A 67 -6.87 -2.84 -3.12
N ALA A 68 -7.01 -3.17 -1.83
CA ALA A 68 -8.32 -3.54 -1.27
C ALA A 68 -9.29 -2.36 -1.30
N CYS A 69 -8.84 -1.16 -0.93
CA CYS A 69 -9.63 0.07 -1.03
C CYS A 69 -10.14 0.29 -2.45
N ALA A 70 -9.31 0.03 -3.47
CA ALA A 70 -9.66 0.22 -4.87
C ALA A 70 -10.88 -0.59 -5.34
N THR A 71 -11.22 -1.66 -4.60
CA THR A 71 -12.29 -2.61 -4.93
C THR A 71 -13.61 -2.35 -4.19
N GLY A 72 -13.68 -1.30 -3.38
CA GLY A 72 -14.91 -0.83 -2.75
C GLY A 72 -15.23 0.63 -3.12
N ARG A 73 -16.40 1.14 -2.74
CA ARG A 73 -16.73 2.57 -2.85
C ARG A 73 -16.13 3.34 -1.69
N GLY A 74 -15.30 4.32 -2.02
CA GLY A 74 -14.54 5.09 -1.05
C GLY A 74 -13.69 4.22 -0.09
N PRO A 75 -13.17 4.82 0.98
CA PRO A 75 -12.18 4.17 1.85
C PRO A 75 -12.77 3.16 2.85
N PHE A 76 -14.08 2.94 2.86
CA PHE A 76 -14.75 2.17 3.92
C PHE A 76 -15.23 0.79 3.46
N GLU A 77 -15.68 0.65 2.22
CA GLU A 77 -16.27 -0.61 1.73
C GLU A 77 -15.21 -1.67 1.42
N GLY A 78 -14.10 -1.28 0.78
CA GLY A 78 -12.99 -2.16 0.42
C GLY A 78 -11.95 -2.24 1.54
N GLN A 79 -12.03 -3.25 2.39
CA GLN A 79 -11.05 -3.48 3.46
C GLN A 79 -10.18 -4.70 3.17
N LEU A 80 -8.89 -4.62 3.50
CA LEU A 80 -8.01 -5.79 3.46
C LEU A 80 -8.48 -6.81 4.51
N ARG A 81 -8.85 -8.03 4.07
CA ARG A 81 -9.29 -9.12 4.94
C ARG A 81 -8.36 -10.32 4.78
N GLY A 82 -7.73 -10.74 5.89
CA GLY A 82 -6.72 -11.80 5.92
C GLY A 82 -5.31 -11.28 5.67
N VAL A 83 -4.40 -11.54 6.62
CA VAL A 83 -2.96 -11.21 6.54
C VAL A 83 -2.19 -12.36 5.94
#